data_AF-A0AAP5BPZ2-F1
#
_entry.id   AF-A0AAP5BPZ2-F1
#
_cell.length_a   1.000
_cell.length_b   1.000
_cell.length_c   1.000
_cell.angle_alpha   90.00
_cell.angle_beta   90.00
_cell.angle_gamma   90.00
#
_symmetry.space_group_name_H-M   'P 1'
#
loop_
_entity.id
_entity.type
_entity.pdbx_description
1 polymer ?
#
loop_
_entity_poly.entity_id
_entity_poly.type
_entity_poly.pdbx_seq_one_letter_code
_entity_poly.pdbx_strand_id
1 'polypeptide(L)' 'MSKLTPALALRAAINVLRDSAESRKMPSGEPLNDAIVQLHFDAADTLEESLADLRDHE' A
#
# COMPACT_ATOMS: atom_id res chain seq x y z
N MET A 1 -18.66 4.31 -13.53
CA MET A 1 -17.51 4.52 -12.62
C MET A 1 -17.72 3.62 -11.42
N SER A 2 -16.76 2.77 -11.08
CA SER A 2 -16.87 1.99 -9.84
C SER A 2 -16.92 2.98 -8.67
N LYS A 3 -17.89 2.81 -7.76
CA LYS A 3 -17.99 3.67 -6.58
C LYS A 3 -16.77 3.36 -5.71
N LEU A 4 -15.98 4.37 -5.36
CA LEU A 4 -14.81 4.18 -4.50
C LEU A 4 -15.28 3.57 -3.17
N THR A 5 -14.82 2.36 -2.87
CA THR A 5 -15.01 1.72 -1.56
C THR A 5 -13.72 1.84 -0.74
N PRO A 6 -13.81 1.81 0.60
CA PRO A 6 -12.61 1.78 1.44
C PRO A 6 -11.70 0.58 1.09
N ALA A 7 -12.27 -0.59 0.79
CA ALA A 7 -11.50 -1.77 0.36
C ALA A 7 -10.72 -1.51 -0.94
N LEU A 8 -11.32 -0.80 -1.91
CA LEU A 8 -10.64 -0.45 -3.16
C LEU A 8 -9.53 0.57 -2.93
N ALA A 9 -9.75 1.56 -2.06
CA ALA A 9 -8.75 2.56 -1.69
C ALA A 9 -7.54 1.92 -0.98
N LEU A 10 -7.80 1.00 -0.04
CA LEU A 10 -6.75 0.25 0.67
C LEU A 10 -5.92 -0.61 -0.30
N ARG A 11 -6.57 -1.34 -1.22
CA ARG A 11 -5.84 -2.10 -2.26
C ARG A 11 -4.94 -1.21 -3.11
N ALA A 12 -5.45 -0.05 -3.54
CA ALA A 12 -4.65 0.89 -4.33
C ALA A 12 -3.43 1.39 -3.53
N ALA A 13 -3.61 1.72 -2.25
CA ALA A 13 -2.51 2.16 -1.38
C ALA A 13 -1.46 1.06 -1.17
N ILE A 14 -1.88 -0.17 -0.88
CA ILE A 14 -0.99 -1.33 -0.71
C ILE A 14 -0.14 -1.54 -1.96
N ASN A 15 -0.77 -1.51 -3.14
CA ASN A 15 -0.04 -1.70 -4.41
C ASN A 15 1.01 -0.60 -4.62
N VAL A 16 0.67 0.66 -4.37
CA VAL A 16 1.64 1.76 -4.51
C VAL A 16 2.79 1.63 -3.52
N LEU A 17 2.53 1.19 -2.28
CA LEU A 17 3.57 0.98 -1.27
C LEU A 17 4.53 -0.13 -1.70
N ARG A 18 4.01 -1.29 -2.12
CA ARG A 18 4.81 -2.44 -2.60
C ARG A 18 5.60 -2.08 -3.85
N ASP A 19 4.96 -1.47 -4.86
CA ASP A 19 5.63 -1.04 -6.10
C ASP A 19 6.77 -0.05 -5.80
N SER A 20 6.55 0.88 -4.87
CA SER A 20 7.59 1.86 -4.51
C SER A 20 8.75 1.21 -3.76
N ALA A 21 8.47 0.25 -2.88
CA ALA A 21 9.49 -0.49 -2.14
C ALA A 21 10.32 -1.40 -3.06
N GLU A 22 9.66 -2.16 -3.94
CA GLU A 22 10.30 -3.06 -4.91
C GLU A 22 11.16 -2.30 -5.92
N SER A 23 10.65 -1.19 -6.46
CA SER A 23 11.39 -0.33 -7.39
C SER A 23 12.41 0.58 -6.70
N ARG A 24 12.39 0.63 -5.36
CA ARG A 24 13.17 1.56 -4.52
C ARG A 24 13.01 3.03 -4.93
N LYS A 25 11.81 3.40 -5.36
CA LYS A 25 11.53 4.73 -5.94
C LYS A 25 10.06 5.10 -5.72
N MET A 26 9.83 6.34 -5.29
CA MET A 26 8.49 6.91 -5.19
C MET A 26 7.84 7.07 -6.57
N PRO A 27 6.50 7.17 -6.65
CA PRO A 27 5.81 7.44 -7.92
C PRO A 27 6.22 8.78 -8.58
N SER A 28 6.65 9.75 -7.77
CA SER A 28 7.22 11.02 -8.25
C SER A 28 8.60 10.86 -8.92
N GLY A 29 9.27 9.75 -8.63
CA GLY A 29 10.59 9.42 -9.12
C GLY A 29 11.73 9.63 -8.12
N GLU A 30 11.43 10.04 -6.89
CA GLU A 30 12.44 10.17 -5.85
C GLU A 30 12.92 8.79 -5.37
N PRO A 31 14.24 8.55 -5.23
CA PRO A 31 14.74 7.27 -4.75
C PRO A 31 14.42 7.05 -3.27
N LEU A 32 14.16 5.80 -2.90
CA LEU A 32 13.97 5.38 -1.51
C LEU A 32 15.26 4.76 -0.97
N ASN A 33 15.62 5.14 0.25
CA ASN A 33 16.68 4.45 0.99
C ASN A 33 16.14 3.17 1.64
N ASP A 34 17.04 2.28 2.08
CA ASP A 34 16.66 0.96 2.60
C ASP A 34 15.73 1.03 3.82
N ALA A 35 15.87 2.04 4.69
CA ALA A 35 14.98 2.21 5.85
C ALA A 35 13.55 2.57 5.44
N ILE A 36 13.40 3.42 4.42
CA ILE A 36 12.08 3.79 3.88
C ILE A 36 11.49 2.65 3.05
N VAL A 37 12.32 1.88 2.32
CA VAL A 37 11.86 0.65 1.64
C VAL A 37 11.24 -0.32 2.65
N GLN A 38 11.90 -0.56 3.79
CA GLN A 38 11.35 -1.43 4.82
C GLN A 38 10.04 -0.87 5.41
N LEU A 39 10.01 0.43 5.72
CA LEU A 39 8.80 1.09 6.21
C LEU A 39 7.61 0.94 5.25
N HIS A 40 7.85 1.00 3.93
CA HIS A 40 6.80 0.80 2.94
C HIS A 40 6.26 -0.64 2.94
N PHE A 41 7.11 -1.65 3.10
CA PHE A 41 6.66 -3.03 3.25
C PHE A 41 5.85 -3.22 4.54
N ASP A 42 6.36 -2.73 5.68
CA ASP A 42 5.66 -2.83 6.97
C ASP A 42 4.29 -2.14 6.92
N ALA A 43 4.21 -0.97 6.27
CA ALA A 43 2.95 -0.26 6.06
C ALA A 43 2.00 -1.03 5.13
N ALA A 44 2.51 -1.63 4.05
CA ALA A 44 1.69 -2.45 3.15
C ALA A 44 1.09 -3.65 3.88
N ASP A 45 1.86 -4.33 4.73
CA ASP A 45 1.40 -5.49 5.50
C ASP A 45 0.36 -5.07 6.55
N THR A 46 0.59 -3.96 7.26
CA THR A 46 -0.40 -3.38 8.20
C THR A 46 -1.73 -3.05 7.51
N LEU A 47 -1.68 -2.50 6.30
CA LEU A 47 -2.87 -2.19 5.53
C LEU A 47 -3.56 -3.44 4.97
N GLU A 48 -2.81 -4.52 4.71
CA GLU A 48 -3.36 -5.80 4.29
C GLU A 48 -4.16 -6.48 5.41
N GLU A 49 -3.69 -6.39 6.66
CA GLU A 49 -4.46 -6.79 7.85
C GLU A 49 -5.74 -5.95 7.98
N SER A 50 -5.62 -4.62 7.86
CA SER A 50 -6.78 -3.72 7.92
C SER A 50 -7.81 -4.00 6.81
N LEU A 51 -7.35 -4.38 5.62
CA LEU A 51 -8.20 -4.76 4.51
C LEU A 51 -8.89 -6.11 4.76
N ALA A 52 -8.21 -7.08 5.37
CA ALA A 52 -8.81 -8.35 5.75
C ALA A 52 -9.94 -8.12 6.76
N ASP A 53 -9.69 -7.35 7.81
CA ASP A 53 -10.69 -6.99 8.81
C ASP A 53 -11.89 -6.29 8.17
N LEU A 54 -11.66 -5.34 7.27
CA LEU A 54 -12.74 -4.62 6.58
C LEU A 54 -13.63 -5.57 5.77
N ARG A 55 -13.05 -6.54 5.07
CA ARG A 55 -13.78 -7.50 4.23
C ARG A 55 -14.65 -8.46 5.03
N ASP A 56 -14.30 -8.72 6.29
CA ASP A 56 -15.12 -9.53 7.20
C ASP A 56 -16.36 -8.76 7.72
N HIS A 57 -16.41 -7.45 7.51
CA HIS A 57 -17.49 -6.56 7.97
C HIS A 57 -18.32 -5.92 6.82
N GLU A 58 -17.99 -6.20 5.55
CA GLU A 58 -18.76 -5.81 4.35
C GLU A 58 -19.76 -6.89 3.92
#